data_AF-A0A1V2ZBH0-F1
#
_entry.id   AF-A0A1V2ZBH0-F1
#
_cell.length_a   1.000
_cell.length_b   1.000
_cell.length_c   1.000
_cell.angle_alpha   90.00
_cell.angle_beta   90.00
_cell.angle_gamma   90.00
#
_symmetry.space_group_name_H-M   'P 1'
#
loop_
_entity.id
_entity.type
_entity.pdbx_description
1 polymer ?
#
loop_
_entity_poly.entity_id
_entity_poly.type
_entity_poly.pdbx_seq_one_letter_code
_entity_poly.pdbx_strand_id
1 'polypeptide(L)'
;MTVTLPAPRPIDPGSVPELRWGVIGTGIAARFVRAIHAHTTQRAVAVTARDAEKTRAFAQEHGIPTVHDSVEALLADPEVDVVYVATPHPLHRDQALAAIAAGKHVLIEKPIAMSAREAEQITDAGRAAGVLVMEAMWTRYLPQADVIRQVLESGVLGELRLVRADFGFLMPFLPEHRLWNRELGGGALLDAGVYPISFASSVLGAPSSVTASGSINQATGVDASADLLLETESGARALLSTSLEASLPVEALVVGSAGRLLVHSPFFGPSGLTLTLGGLGADESATWTDESHPELHDGLAHQATAFASYVAQGLVESPVHPHHEIVSVMATIDEARRQVAEEIAPGASIQHTVAFSLVHAAGSPEEDEFLASARRILTGIPGVQDFTVNRQVSPKNGLAWQFSMVFADRAAFAAYDAHPEHAAFVQERWLSEVSEFQEADFEEDARIGAAG
;
A
#
# COMPACT_ATOMS: atom_id res chain seq x y z
N MET A 1 -21.07 -16.07 -34.51
CA MET A 1 -20.78 -17.23 -33.65
C MET A 1 -21.16 -16.76 -32.28
N THR A 2 -22.16 -17.36 -31.63
CA THR A 2 -22.63 -16.89 -30.31
C THR A 2 -21.46 -16.82 -29.34
N VAL A 3 -21.20 -15.63 -28.79
CA VAL A 3 -20.20 -15.44 -27.73
C VAL A 3 -20.52 -16.36 -26.55
N THR A 4 -19.50 -17.05 -26.02
CA THR A 4 -19.60 -17.91 -24.84
C THR A 4 -18.37 -17.76 -23.97
N LEU A 5 -18.55 -17.83 -22.65
CA LEU A 5 -17.45 -17.91 -21.70
C LEU A 5 -17.03 -19.39 -21.50
N PRO A 6 -15.73 -19.68 -21.36
CA PRO A 6 -15.28 -21.04 -21.08
C PRO A 6 -15.69 -21.48 -19.67
N ALA A 7 -15.82 -22.79 -19.47
CA ALA A 7 -16.02 -23.34 -18.13
C ALA A 7 -14.72 -23.20 -17.30
N PRO A 8 -14.81 -22.90 -15.99
CA PRO A 8 -13.65 -22.89 -15.12
C PRO A 8 -13.04 -24.29 -14.97
N ARG A 9 -11.74 -24.36 -14.70
CA ARG A 9 -10.98 -25.59 -14.47
C ARG A 9 -10.48 -25.66 -13.01
N PRO A 10 -11.37 -25.80 -12.01
CA PRO A 10 -10.95 -25.88 -10.62
C PRO A 10 -10.18 -27.20 -10.35
N ILE A 11 -9.24 -27.15 -9.42
CA ILE A 11 -8.56 -28.36 -8.92
C ILE A 11 -9.54 -29.11 -8.01
N ASP A 12 -9.71 -30.41 -8.25
CA ASP A 12 -10.53 -31.28 -7.41
C ASP A 12 -9.91 -31.40 -6.00
N PRO A 13 -10.59 -30.97 -4.92
CA PRO A 13 -10.08 -31.10 -3.56
C PRO A 13 -9.80 -32.54 -3.12
N GLY A 14 -10.45 -33.53 -3.73
CA GLY A 14 -10.19 -34.96 -3.49
C GLY A 14 -8.93 -35.49 -4.18
N SER A 15 -8.33 -34.73 -5.10
CA SER A 15 -7.16 -35.12 -5.88
C SER A 15 -5.81 -34.67 -5.29
N VAL A 16 -5.84 -33.85 -4.24
CA VAL A 16 -4.65 -33.26 -3.60
C VAL A 16 -4.39 -33.90 -2.22
N PRO A 17 -3.13 -33.94 -1.75
CA PRO A 17 -2.83 -34.48 -0.42
C PRO A 17 -3.48 -33.64 0.68
N GLU A 18 -3.87 -34.28 1.77
CA GLU A 18 -4.22 -33.60 3.01
C GLU A 18 -2.93 -33.05 3.65
N LEU A 19 -2.87 -31.74 3.87
CA LEU A 19 -1.81 -31.10 4.65
C LEU A 19 -2.33 -30.75 6.05
N ARG A 20 -1.42 -30.79 7.02
CA ARG A 20 -1.67 -30.40 8.42
C ARG A 20 -1.24 -28.95 8.63
N TRP A 21 -2.21 -28.08 8.86
CA TRP A 21 -2.02 -26.62 8.93
C TRP A 21 -1.80 -26.14 10.36
N GLY A 22 -0.70 -25.41 10.57
CA GLY A 22 -0.47 -24.59 11.75
C GLY A 22 -0.89 -23.14 11.48
N VAL A 23 -1.73 -22.57 12.32
CA VAL A 23 -2.30 -21.23 12.14
C VAL A 23 -1.66 -20.24 13.12
N ILE A 24 -1.12 -19.14 12.60
CA ILE A 24 -0.58 -18.03 13.41
C ILE A 24 -1.52 -16.83 13.30
N GLY A 25 -2.19 -16.47 14.40
CA GLY A 25 -3.18 -15.40 14.44
C GLY A 25 -4.61 -15.89 14.20
N THR A 26 -5.57 -15.29 14.90
CA THR A 26 -6.99 -15.73 14.92
C THR A 26 -7.95 -14.80 14.21
N GLY A 27 -7.46 -13.81 13.45
CA GLY A 27 -8.28 -12.78 12.79
C GLY A 27 -9.09 -13.34 11.62
N ILE A 28 -8.62 -13.11 10.39
CA ILE A 28 -9.23 -13.67 9.17
C ILE A 28 -9.18 -15.22 9.15
N ALA A 29 -8.31 -15.82 9.95
CA ALA A 29 -8.14 -17.26 10.07
C ALA A 29 -9.42 -18.03 10.40
N ALA A 30 -10.39 -17.44 11.12
CA ALA A 30 -11.68 -18.10 11.37
C ALA A 30 -12.39 -18.48 10.05
N ARG A 31 -12.36 -17.58 9.07
CA ARG A 31 -12.98 -17.80 7.75
C ARG A 31 -12.21 -18.84 6.95
N PHE A 32 -10.88 -18.78 6.99
CA PHE A 32 -10.01 -19.76 6.32
C PHE A 32 -10.21 -21.17 6.88
N VAL A 33 -10.10 -21.34 8.21
CA VAL A 33 -10.23 -22.66 8.85
C VAL A 33 -11.61 -23.27 8.57
N ARG A 34 -12.68 -22.47 8.68
CA ARG A 34 -14.03 -22.92 8.33
C ARG A 34 -14.12 -23.38 6.87
N ALA A 35 -13.60 -22.58 5.93
CA ALA A 35 -13.67 -22.90 4.51
C ALA A 35 -12.91 -24.19 4.17
N ILE A 36 -11.68 -24.36 4.68
CA ILE A 36 -10.89 -25.55 4.38
C ILE A 36 -11.47 -26.83 5.01
N HIS A 37 -12.03 -26.73 6.22
CA HIS A 37 -12.67 -27.88 6.87
C HIS A 37 -13.95 -28.30 6.15
N ALA A 38 -14.74 -27.34 5.67
CA ALA A 38 -16.02 -27.60 5.01
C ALA A 38 -15.85 -28.14 3.58
N HIS A 39 -14.91 -27.57 2.81
CA HIS A 39 -14.88 -27.73 1.34
C HIS A 39 -13.64 -28.45 0.82
N THR A 40 -12.75 -28.92 1.70
CA THR A 40 -11.52 -29.60 1.31
C THR A 40 -11.15 -30.75 2.25
N THR A 41 -10.10 -31.49 1.88
CA THR A 41 -9.44 -32.48 2.74
C THR A 41 -8.44 -31.85 3.74
N GLN A 42 -8.14 -30.56 3.63
CA GLN A 42 -7.13 -29.88 4.44
C GLN A 42 -7.57 -29.68 5.89
N ARG A 43 -6.65 -29.79 6.86
CA ARG A 43 -6.99 -29.68 8.29
C ARG A 43 -6.04 -28.76 9.07
N ALA A 44 -6.60 -27.75 9.73
CA ALA A 44 -5.92 -27.05 10.81
C ALA A 44 -5.72 -27.99 12.02
N VAL A 45 -4.46 -28.23 12.39
CA VAL A 45 -4.08 -29.13 13.49
C VAL A 45 -3.52 -28.37 14.69
N ALA A 46 -2.97 -27.18 14.45
CA ALA A 46 -2.35 -26.37 15.49
C ALA A 46 -2.68 -24.89 15.32
N VAL A 47 -2.77 -24.15 16.42
CA VAL A 47 -2.94 -22.69 16.40
C VAL A 47 -2.15 -22.01 17.51
N THR A 48 -1.66 -20.81 17.23
CA THR A 48 -1.08 -19.91 18.22
C THR A 48 -1.48 -18.45 17.93
N ALA A 49 -1.71 -17.67 18.98
CA ALA A 49 -1.86 -16.23 18.91
C ALA A 49 -1.54 -15.58 20.27
N ARG A 50 -1.49 -14.25 20.29
CA ARG A 50 -1.05 -13.47 21.47
C ARG A 50 -1.90 -13.67 22.73
N ASP A 51 -3.20 -13.91 22.57
CA ASP A 51 -4.16 -14.00 23.66
C ASP A 51 -4.54 -15.47 23.88
N ALA A 52 -4.00 -16.09 24.93
CA ALA A 52 -4.13 -17.52 25.18
C ALA A 52 -5.60 -17.96 25.39
N GLU A 53 -6.43 -17.13 26.03
CA GLU A 53 -7.84 -17.47 26.26
C GLU A 53 -8.62 -17.43 24.95
N LYS A 54 -8.47 -16.37 24.15
CA LYS A 54 -9.10 -16.29 22.83
C LYS A 54 -8.60 -17.37 21.88
N THR A 55 -7.32 -17.75 21.97
CA THR A 55 -6.75 -18.82 21.14
C THR A 55 -7.35 -20.17 21.48
N ARG A 56 -7.54 -20.48 22.78
CA ARG A 56 -8.23 -21.71 23.20
C ARG A 56 -9.69 -21.73 22.76
N ALA A 57 -10.39 -20.61 22.88
CA ALA A 57 -11.78 -20.50 22.41
C ALA A 57 -11.88 -20.71 20.89
N PHE A 58 -10.99 -20.07 20.12
CA PHE A 58 -10.87 -20.26 18.66
C PHE A 58 -10.60 -21.73 18.30
N ALA A 59 -9.65 -22.38 18.98
CA ALA A 59 -9.33 -23.78 18.74
C ALA A 59 -10.52 -24.70 19.03
N GLN A 60 -11.24 -24.45 20.12
CA GLN A 60 -12.45 -25.20 20.46
C GLN A 60 -13.57 -25.00 19.43
N GLU A 61 -13.83 -23.75 19.03
CA GLU A 61 -14.87 -23.40 18.05
C GLU A 61 -14.62 -24.08 16.69
N HIS A 62 -13.35 -24.12 16.26
CA HIS A 62 -12.96 -24.63 14.96
C HIS A 62 -12.44 -26.08 14.98
N GLY A 63 -12.49 -26.77 16.12
CA GLY A 63 -12.04 -28.16 16.23
C GLY A 63 -10.55 -28.36 15.98
N ILE A 64 -9.71 -27.40 16.34
CA ILE A 64 -8.24 -27.48 16.22
C ILE A 64 -7.69 -28.17 17.48
N PRO A 65 -7.03 -29.34 17.36
CA PRO A 65 -6.67 -30.16 18.51
C PRO A 65 -5.54 -29.57 19.39
N THR A 66 -4.61 -28.81 18.80
CA THR A 66 -3.41 -28.32 19.51
C THR A 66 -3.39 -26.81 19.59
N VAL A 67 -3.16 -26.28 20.80
CA VAL A 67 -2.88 -24.85 21.04
C VAL A 67 -1.46 -24.71 21.53
N HIS A 68 -0.66 -23.90 20.85
CA HIS A 68 0.71 -23.58 21.24
C HIS A 68 0.79 -22.19 21.87
N ASP A 69 1.61 -22.07 22.92
CA ASP A 69 1.79 -20.81 23.66
C ASP A 69 2.69 -19.80 22.94
N SER A 70 3.39 -20.21 21.87
CA SER A 70 4.22 -19.33 21.05
C SER A 70 4.30 -19.77 19.58
N VAL A 71 4.75 -18.85 18.73
CA VAL A 71 5.06 -19.14 17.32
C VAL A 71 6.14 -20.21 17.23
N GLU A 72 7.22 -20.09 18.00
CA GLU A 72 8.34 -21.03 17.99
C GLU A 72 7.89 -22.45 18.36
N ALA A 73 7.00 -22.59 19.33
CA ALA A 73 6.44 -23.90 19.71
C ALA A 73 5.60 -24.51 18.58
N LEU A 74 4.79 -23.71 17.88
CA LEU A 74 4.04 -24.17 16.70
C LEU A 74 4.96 -24.57 15.54
N LEU A 75 6.03 -23.80 15.29
CA LEU A 75 6.98 -24.10 14.23
C LEU A 75 7.82 -25.35 14.49
N ALA A 76 8.09 -25.67 15.77
CA ALA A 76 8.78 -26.88 16.19
C ALA A 76 7.90 -28.15 16.14
N ASP A 77 6.59 -28.01 15.94
CA ASP A 77 5.65 -29.12 15.93
C ASP A 77 5.87 -30.01 14.68
N PRO A 78 6.25 -31.30 14.83
CA PRO A 78 6.38 -32.22 13.70
C PRO A 78 5.04 -32.55 13.04
N GLU A 79 3.92 -32.25 13.70
CA GLU A 79 2.58 -32.44 13.16
C GLU A 79 2.12 -31.33 12.23
N VAL A 80 2.89 -30.25 12.07
CA VAL A 80 2.59 -29.14 11.16
C VAL A 80 3.38 -29.28 9.86
N ASP A 81 2.71 -29.34 8.71
CA ASP A 81 3.33 -29.38 7.37
C ASP A 81 3.45 -27.98 6.77
N VAL A 82 2.44 -27.15 7.03
CA VAL A 82 2.24 -25.82 6.44
C VAL A 82 1.84 -24.83 7.50
N VAL A 83 2.38 -23.61 7.42
CA VAL A 83 2.04 -22.49 8.31
C VAL A 83 1.21 -21.47 7.56
N TYR A 84 0.05 -21.13 8.11
CA TYR A 84 -0.78 -20.03 7.67
C TYR A 84 -0.56 -18.81 8.57
N VAL A 85 0.02 -17.75 8.01
CA VAL A 85 0.30 -16.49 8.71
C VAL A 85 -0.86 -15.53 8.49
N ALA A 86 -1.67 -15.31 9.53
CA ALA A 86 -2.91 -14.52 9.50
C ALA A 86 -2.91 -13.38 10.54
N THR A 87 -1.73 -12.83 10.81
CA THR A 87 -1.51 -11.74 11.76
C THR A 87 -1.67 -10.37 11.08
N PRO A 88 -1.54 -9.24 11.81
CA PRO A 88 -1.39 -7.94 11.17
C PRO A 88 -0.13 -7.86 10.28
N HIS A 89 -0.19 -7.00 9.25
CA HIS A 89 0.79 -6.94 8.16
C HIS A 89 2.26 -6.83 8.62
N PRO A 90 2.62 -6.01 9.63
CA PRO A 90 4.02 -5.86 10.05
C PRO A 90 4.66 -7.13 10.64
N LEU A 91 3.85 -8.12 11.00
CA LEU A 91 4.33 -9.38 11.56
C LEU A 91 4.56 -10.46 10.51
N HIS A 92 4.08 -10.26 9.27
CA HIS A 92 4.13 -11.28 8.23
C HIS A 92 5.55 -11.75 7.93
N ARG A 93 6.47 -10.80 7.70
CA ARG A 93 7.86 -11.10 7.33
C ARG A 93 8.55 -12.01 8.34
N ASP A 94 8.61 -11.57 9.60
CA ASP A 94 9.41 -12.27 10.60
C ASP A 94 8.84 -13.65 10.91
N GLN A 95 7.50 -13.79 10.91
CA GLN A 95 6.84 -15.08 11.10
C GLN A 95 7.01 -16.02 9.90
N ALA A 96 6.92 -15.49 8.67
CA ALA A 96 7.15 -16.26 7.46
C ALA A 96 8.61 -16.75 7.39
N LEU A 97 9.59 -15.87 7.64
CA LEU A 97 11.00 -16.25 7.66
C LEU A 97 11.31 -17.31 8.72
N ALA A 98 10.70 -17.20 9.91
CA ALA A 98 10.83 -18.23 10.95
C ALA A 98 10.24 -19.58 10.51
N ALA A 99 9.05 -19.56 9.87
CA ALA A 99 8.42 -20.78 9.36
C ALA A 99 9.23 -21.44 8.23
N ILE A 100 9.76 -20.65 7.30
CA ILE A 100 10.65 -21.10 6.23
C ILE A 100 11.93 -21.71 6.82
N ALA A 101 12.54 -21.06 7.81
CA ALA A 101 13.74 -21.57 8.47
C ALA A 101 13.49 -22.90 9.22
N ALA A 102 12.27 -23.12 9.69
CA ALA A 102 11.83 -24.40 10.27
C ALA A 102 11.48 -25.47 9.21
N GLY A 103 11.65 -25.17 7.92
CA GLY A 103 11.38 -26.08 6.81
C GLY A 103 9.89 -26.28 6.52
N LYS A 104 9.02 -25.37 6.97
CA LYS A 104 7.58 -25.44 6.72
C LYS A 104 7.22 -24.73 5.41
N HIS A 105 6.23 -25.25 4.70
CA HIS A 105 5.58 -24.49 3.63
C HIS A 105 4.79 -23.33 4.24
N VAL A 106 4.67 -22.19 3.53
CA VAL A 106 4.05 -20.98 4.11
C VAL A 106 3.03 -20.35 3.17
N LEU A 107 1.81 -20.18 3.69
CA LEU A 107 0.77 -19.33 3.11
C LEU A 107 0.64 -18.07 3.96
N ILE A 108 0.81 -16.90 3.37
CA ILE A 108 0.89 -15.63 4.10
C ILE A 108 -0.26 -14.74 3.67
N GLU A 109 -1.05 -14.23 4.62
CA GLU A 109 -2.12 -13.29 4.30
C GLU A 109 -1.63 -12.08 3.50
N LYS A 110 -2.52 -11.53 2.67
CA LYS A 110 -2.21 -10.35 1.88
C LYS A 110 -2.19 -9.08 2.77
N PRO A 111 -1.49 -8.01 2.34
CA PRO A 111 -0.34 -8.09 1.46
C PRO A 111 0.74 -8.96 2.13
N ILE A 112 1.51 -9.70 1.34
CA ILE A 112 2.49 -10.67 1.85
C ILE A 112 3.46 -10.06 2.87
N ALA A 113 3.74 -8.76 2.77
CA ALA A 113 4.62 -8.00 3.64
C ALA A 113 4.30 -6.50 3.60
N MET A 114 5.07 -5.68 4.31
CA MET A 114 4.87 -4.22 4.35
C MET A 114 5.54 -3.45 3.20
N SER A 115 6.42 -4.09 2.44
CA SER A 115 7.11 -3.49 1.28
C SER A 115 7.60 -4.56 0.29
N ALA A 116 7.98 -4.12 -0.91
CA ALA A 116 8.56 -4.96 -1.95
C ALA A 116 9.84 -5.65 -1.49
N ARG A 117 10.68 -4.94 -0.74
CA ARG A 117 11.92 -5.48 -0.18
C ARG A 117 11.66 -6.63 0.78
N GLU A 118 10.66 -6.49 1.65
CA GLU A 118 10.29 -7.57 2.57
C GLU A 118 9.67 -8.76 1.84
N ALA A 119 8.86 -8.51 0.82
CA ALA A 119 8.33 -9.58 -0.04
C ALA A 119 9.47 -10.34 -0.77
N GLU A 120 10.49 -9.63 -1.26
CA GLU A 120 11.68 -10.23 -1.86
C GLU A 120 12.44 -11.10 -0.86
N GLN A 121 12.68 -10.60 0.36
CA GLN A 121 13.31 -11.38 1.44
C GLN A 121 12.58 -12.69 1.73
N ILE A 122 11.25 -12.66 1.82
CA ILE A 122 10.42 -13.85 2.08
C ILE A 122 10.51 -14.83 0.91
N THR A 123 10.33 -14.35 -0.32
CA THR A 123 10.31 -15.20 -1.52
C THR A 123 11.67 -15.80 -1.85
N ASP A 124 12.76 -15.09 -1.61
CA ASP A 124 14.14 -15.60 -1.72
C ASP A 124 14.43 -16.66 -0.66
N ALA A 125 14.03 -16.42 0.59
CA ALA A 125 14.21 -17.40 1.66
C ALA A 125 13.45 -18.71 1.34
N GLY A 126 12.21 -18.61 0.84
CA GLY A 126 11.41 -19.76 0.42
C GLY A 126 12.10 -20.60 -0.67
N ARG A 127 12.57 -19.92 -1.73
CA ARG A 127 13.35 -20.55 -2.81
C ARG A 127 14.60 -21.23 -2.28
N ALA A 128 15.37 -20.55 -1.42
CA ALA A 128 16.61 -21.08 -0.86
C ALA A 128 16.38 -22.31 0.04
N ALA A 129 15.28 -22.33 0.79
CA ALA A 129 14.89 -23.46 1.64
C ALA A 129 14.20 -24.60 0.86
N GLY A 130 13.79 -24.37 -0.39
CA GLY A 130 13.07 -25.35 -1.21
C GLY A 130 11.64 -25.60 -0.74
N VAL A 131 11.02 -24.64 -0.07
CA VAL A 131 9.64 -24.73 0.42
C VAL A 131 8.71 -23.84 -0.41
N LEU A 132 7.48 -24.31 -0.64
CA LEU A 132 6.41 -23.47 -1.18
C LEU A 132 6.16 -22.25 -0.30
N VAL A 133 6.27 -21.06 -0.90
CA VAL A 133 5.80 -19.79 -0.37
C VAL A 133 4.71 -19.26 -1.28
N MET A 134 3.61 -18.80 -0.68
CA MET A 134 2.48 -18.27 -1.43
C MET A 134 1.87 -17.09 -0.67
N GLU A 135 1.66 -15.97 -1.36
CA GLU A 135 0.75 -14.93 -0.85
C GLU A 135 -0.69 -15.45 -0.96
N ALA A 136 -1.48 -15.29 0.09
CA ALA A 136 -2.89 -15.66 0.19
C ALA A 136 -3.80 -14.68 -0.58
N MET A 137 -3.39 -14.31 -1.80
CA MET A 137 -4.21 -13.58 -2.75
C MET A 137 -5.25 -14.53 -3.36
N TRP A 138 -6.21 -14.91 -2.52
CA TRP A 138 -7.20 -15.94 -2.78
C TRP A 138 -7.99 -15.74 -4.08
N THR A 139 -8.14 -14.49 -4.52
CA THR A 139 -8.80 -14.11 -5.78
C THR A 139 -8.20 -14.81 -7.00
N ARG A 140 -6.91 -15.15 -6.98
CA ARG A 140 -6.20 -15.83 -8.09
C ARG A 140 -6.69 -17.25 -8.33
N TYR A 141 -7.27 -17.87 -7.31
CA TYR A 141 -7.62 -19.28 -7.28
C TYR A 141 -9.11 -19.55 -7.44
N LEU A 142 -9.93 -18.49 -7.47
CA LEU A 142 -11.37 -18.61 -7.70
C LEU A 142 -11.67 -19.14 -9.11
N PRO A 143 -12.81 -19.85 -9.31
CA PRO A 143 -13.24 -20.30 -10.64
C PRO A 143 -13.24 -19.17 -11.68
N GLN A 144 -13.73 -17.99 -11.31
CA GLN A 144 -13.79 -16.83 -12.20
C GLN A 144 -12.40 -16.36 -12.68
N ALA A 145 -11.37 -16.52 -11.84
CA ALA A 145 -10.01 -16.16 -12.23
C ALA A 145 -9.47 -17.09 -13.32
N ASP A 146 -9.86 -18.37 -13.32
CA ASP A 146 -9.51 -19.28 -14.42
C ASP A 146 -10.24 -18.94 -15.71
N VAL A 147 -11.52 -18.57 -15.64
CA VAL A 147 -12.27 -18.09 -16.81
C VAL A 147 -11.62 -16.82 -17.38
N ILE A 148 -11.23 -15.86 -16.52
CA ILE A 148 -10.50 -14.65 -16.94
C ILE A 148 -9.21 -15.01 -17.67
N ARG A 149 -8.37 -15.89 -17.10
CA ARG A 149 -7.12 -16.33 -17.75
C ARG A 149 -7.39 -16.96 -19.11
N GLN A 150 -8.36 -17.87 -19.22
CA GLN A 150 -8.73 -18.49 -20.49
C GLN A 150 -9.19 -17.47 -21.53
N VAL A 151 -9.96 -16.44 -21.12
CA VAL A 151 -10.37 -15.33 -22.00
C VAL A 151 -9.15 -14.54 -22.49
N LEU A 152 -8.22 -14.20 -21.61
CA LEU A 152 -6.99 -13.48 -21.97
C LEU A 152 -6.09 -14.32 -22.90
N GLU A 153 -5.85 -15.59 -22.57
CA GLU A 153 -5.06 -16.55 -23.35
C GLU A 153 -5.62 -16.76 -24.77
N SER A 154 -6.95 -16.75 -24.91
CA SER A 154 -7.61 -16.90 -26.21
C SER A 154 -7.38 -15.72 -27.16
N GLY A 155 -6.99 -14.56 -26.64
CA GLY A 155 -6.85 -13.32 -27.41
C GLY A 155 -8.18 -12.72 -27.90
N VAL A 156 -9.33 -13.21 -27.41
CA VAL A 156 -10.66 -12.80 -27.91
C VAL A 156 -10.97 -11.31 -27.68
N LEU A 157 -10.32 -10.68 -26.70
CA LEU A 157 -10.43 -9.24 -26.44
C LEU A 157 -9.57 -8.38 -27.39
N GLY A 158 -8.71 -8.99 -28.22
CA GLY A 158 -7.73 -8.28 -29.05
C GLY A 158 -6.60 -7.68 -28.23
N GLU A 159 -6.05 -6.54 -28.69
CA GLU A 159 -5.01 -5.83 -27.95
C GLU A 159 -5.59 -5.19 -26.69
N LEU A 160 -5.04 -5.53 -25.51
CA LEU A 160 -5.48 -4.94 -24.25
C LEU A 160 -5.16 -3.43 -24.22
N ARG A 161 -6.11 -2.63 -23.72
CA ARG A 161 -6.02 -1.16 -23.71
C ARG A 161 -6.16 -0.57 -22.32
N LEU A 162 -7.11 -1.08 -21.54
CA LEU A 162 -7.47 -0.49 -20.26
C LEU A 162 -7.92 -1.57 -19.27
N VAL A 163 -7.39 -1.50 -18.06
CA VAL A 163 -7.97 -2.13 -16.88
C VAL A 163 -8.58 -1.06 -15.97
N ARG A 164 -9.76 -1.32 -15.42
CA ARG A 164 -10.31 -0.59 -14.29
C ARG A 164 -10.60 -1.55 -13.15
N ALA A 165 -10.29 -1.18 -11.92
CA ALA A 165 -10.71 -1.95 -10.76
C ALA A 165 -10.74 -1.04 -9.54
N ASP A 166 -11.71 -1.26 -8.66
CA ASP A 166 -11.83 -0.48 -7.44
C ASP A 166 -12.18 -1.35 -6.25
N PHE A 167 -11.69 -0.97 -5.07
CA PHE A 167 -12.17 -1.55 -3.82
C PHE A 167 -12.15 -0.50 -2.71
N GLY A 168 -13.33 -0.08 -2.28
CA GLY A 168 -13.45 0.78 -1.11
C GLY A 168 -14.74 0.55 -0.34
N PHE A 169 -14.69 0.85 0.95
CA PHE A 169 -15.81 0.74 1.87
C PHE A 169 -15.72 1.85 2.92
N LEU A 170 -16.87 2.26 3.45
CA LEU A 170 -16.91 3.17 4.59
C LEU A 170 -16.53 2.43 5.88
N MET A 171 -15.29 2.64 6.34
CA MET A 171 -14.80 2.11 7.61
C MET A 171 -15.01 3.14 8.73
N PRO A 172 -15.74 2.80 9.81
CA PRO A 172 -15.84 3.68 10.97
C PRO A 172 -14.46 4.11 11.49
N PHE A 173 -14.30 5.40 11.76
CA PHE A 173 -13.03 5.93 12.26
C PHE A 173 -12.85 5.58 13.74
N LEU A 174 -11.95 4.63 13.98
CA LEU A 174 -11.47 4.19 15.29
C LEU A 174 -9.94 4.09 15.18
N PRO A 175 -9.16 5.02 15.76
CA PRO A 175 -7.70 5.07 15.58
C PRO A 175 -6.97 3.77 15.92
N GLU A 176 -7.49 3.01 16.89
CA GLU A 176 -6.97 1.72 17.32
C GLU A 176 -7.28 0.56 16.36
N HIS A 177 -8.25 0.74 15.46
CA HIS A 177 -8.63 -0.29 14.50
C HIS A 177 -7.51 -0.51 13.49
N ARG A 178 -7.25 -1.78 13.13
CA ARG A 178 -6.09 -2.17 12.29
C ARG A 178 -5.95 -1.40 10.97
N LEU A 179 -7.06 -0.90 10.41
CA LEU A 179 -7.07 -0.17 9.14
C LEU A 179 -6.70 1.30 9.30
N TRP A 180 -6.94 1.88 10.46
CA TRP A 180 -6.57 3.24 10.78
C TRP A 180 -5.25 3.30 11.56
N ASN A 181 -4.74 2.18 12.06
CA ASN A 181 -3.53 2.15 12.86
C ASN A 181 -2.28 1.90 11.99
N ARG A 182 -1.40 2.91 11.90
CA ARG A 182 -0.13 2.84 11.17
C ARG A 182 0.81 1.74 11.68
N GLU A 183 0.87 1.53 13.00
CA GLU A 183 1.71 0.49 13.61
C GLU A 183 1.24 -0.93 13.29
N LEU A 184 -0.02 -1.08 12.86
CA LEU A 184 -0.59 -2.35 12.42
C LEU A 184 -0.59 -2.51 10.89
N GLY A 185 0.07 -1.59 10.17
CA GLY A 185 0.12 -1.58 8.71
C GLY A 185 -1.20 -1.18 8.06
N GLY A 186 -1.97 -0.31 8.72
CA GLY A 186 -3.21 0.26 8.19
C GLY A 186 -3.01 1.12 6.94
N GLY A 187 -4.13 1.49 6.33
CA GLY A 187 -4.20 2.23 5.08
C GLY A 187 -5.03 1.53 4.01
N ALA A 188 -5.65 2.34 3.15
CA ALA A 188 -6.47 1.88 2.04
C ALA A 188 -5.65 1.06 1.03
N LEU A 189 -4.42 1.46 0.72
CA LEU A 189 -3.52 0.86 -0.27
C LEU A 189 -3.11 -0.56 0.12
N LEU A 190 -2.68 -0.76 1.37
CA LEU A 190 -2.24 -2.08 1.84
C LEU A 190 -3.43 -3.04 2.02
N ASP A 191 -4.56 -2.59 2.58
CA ASP A 191 -5.67 -3.51 2.87
C ASP A 191 -6.61 -3.72 1.67
N ALA A 192 -7.13 -2.66 1.06
CA ALA A 192 -8.10 -2.75 -0.03
C ALA A 192 -7.43 -2.62 -1.41
N GLY A 193 -6.47 -1.70 -1.57
CA GLY A 193 -5.81 -1.36 -2.83
C GLY A 193 -4.93 -2.48 -3.39
N VAL A 194 -4.45 -3.38 -2.53
CA VAL A 194 -3.74 -4.60 -2.95
C VAL A 194 -4.56 -5.45 -3.94
N TYR A 195 -5.89 -5.46 -3.82
CA TYR A 195 -6.76 -6.22 -4.72
C TYR A 195 -6.83 -5.67 -6.15
N PRO A 196 -7.20 -4.39 -6.39
CA PRO A 196 -7.20 -3.83 -7.74
C PRO A 196 -5.80 -3.77 -8.36
N ILE A 197 -4.75 -3.52 -7.56
CA ILE A 197 -3.36 -3.55 -8.04
C ILE A 197 -2.95 -4.96 -8.45
N SER A 198 -3.24 -5.97 -7.63
CA SER A 198 -2.98 -7.36 -7.98
C SER A 198 -3.78 -7.77 -9.22
N PHE A 199 -5.06 -7.40 -9.33
CA PHE A 199 -5.86 -7.69 -10.51
C PHE A 199 -5.26 -7.09 -11.78
N ALA A 200 -4.86 -5.82 -11.76
CA ALA A 200 -4.21 -5.17 -12.89
C ALA A 200 -2.90 -5.89 -13.29
N SER A 201 -2.07 -6.26 -12.30
CA SER A 201 -0.85 -7.03 -12.53
C SER A 201 -1.14 -8.37 -13.22
N SER A 202 -2.21 -9.07 -12.82
CA SER A 202 -2.62 -10.35 -13.42
C SER A 202 -3.02 -10.27 -14.90
N VAL A 203 -3.45 -9.09 -15.34
CA VAL A 203 -4.00 -8.85 -16.69
C VAL A 203 -2.95 -8.21 -17.60
N LEU A 204 -2.21 -7.23 -17.08
CA LEU A 204 -1.30 -6.39 -17.87
C LEU A 204 0.18 -6.64 -17.57
N GLY A 205 0.50 -7.36 -16.50
CA GLY A 205 1.85 -7.51 -15.99
C GLY A 205 2.35 -6.29 -15.21
N ALA A 206 3.66 -6.23 -14.99
CA ALA A 206 4.30 -5.15 -14.26
C ALA A 206 4.15 -3.79 -14.98
N PRO A 207 3.86 -2.71 -14.24
CA PRO A 207 3.80 -1.38 -14.82
C PRO A 207 5.22 -0.82 -15.10
N SER A 208 5.33 -0.01 -16.16
CA SER A 208 6.52 0.81 -16.46
C SER A 208 6.48 2.17 -15.76
N SER A 209 5.31 2.64 -15.35
CA SER A 209 5.14 3.89 -14.59
C SER A 209 3.94 3.80 -13.64
N VAL A 210 4.03 4.53 -12.54
CA VAL A 210 2.98 4.66 -11.52
C VAL A 210 2.75 6.15 -11.28
N THR A 211 1.50 6.59 -11.34
CA THR A 211 1.06 7.90 -10.86
C THR A 211 -0.07 7.69 -9.87
N ALA A 212 0.06 8.21 -8.65
CA ALA A 212 -0.91 8.03 -7.59
C ALA A 212 -1.17 9.35 -6.87
N SER A 213 -2.44 9.59 -6.55
CA SER A 213 -2.88 10.72 -5.73
C SER A 213 -3.93 10.21 -4.74
N GLY A 214 -4.07 10.86 -3.58
CA GLY A 214 -4.94 10.31 -2.54
C GLY A 214 -5.17 11.24 -1.36
N SER A 215 -5.58 10.66 -0.23
CA SER A 215 -5.75 11.35 1.05
C SER A 215 -5.05 10.59 2.18
N ILE A 216 -4.46 11.32 3.12
CA ILE A 216 -3.92 10.79 4.38
C ILE A 216 -4.86 11.22 5.52
N ASN A 217 -5.21 10.27 6.39
CA ASN A 217 -5.87 10.58 7.64
C ASN A 217 -4.86 11.24 8.60
N GLN A 218 -5.02 12.53 8.87
CA GLN A 218 -4.06 13.33 9.64
C GLN A 218 -3.85 12.85 11.08
N ALA A 219 -4.86 12.22 11.69
CA ALA A 219 -4.77 11.74 13.07
C ALA A 219 -3.91 10.48 13.21
N THR A 220 -3.75 9.71 12.13
CA THR A 220 -3.12 8.38 12.17
C THR A 220 -1.95 8.23 11.20
N GLY A 221 -1.87 9.10 10.19
CA GLY A 221 -0.83 9.07 9.16
C GLY A 221 -0.94 7.91 8.17
N VAL A 222 -2.09 7.20 8.13
CA VAL A 222 -2.35 6.19 7.10
C VAL A 222 -3.11 6.80 5.92
N ASP A 223 -2.91 6.25 4.73
CA ASP A 223 -3.70 6.62 3.56
C ASP A 223 -5.16 6.19 3.73
N ALA A 224 -6.07 7.14 3.56
CA ALA A 224 -7.51 6.94 3.69
C ALA A 224 -8.15 6.63 2.32
N SER A 225 -7.58 7.17 1.24
CA SER A 225 -7.96 6.83 -0.14
C SER A 225 -6.79 7.07 -1.10
N ALA A 226 -6.83 6.39 -2.25
CA ALA A 226 -5.89 6.62 -3.33
C ALA A 226 -6.48 6.22 -4.69
N ASP A 227 -6.15 7.01 -5.72
CA ASP A 227 -6.40 6.73 -7.13
C ASP A 227 -5.05 6.57 -7.85
N LEU A 228 -4.94 5.54 -8.69
CA LEU A 228 -3.71 5.20 -9.39
C LEU A 228 -3.95 5.11 -10.91
N LEU A 229 -3.03 5.72 -11.66
CA LEU A 229 -2.82 5.46 -13.08
C LEU A 229 -1.53 4.67 -13.24
N LEU A 230 -1.65 3.45 -13.76
CA LEU A 230 -0.50 2.62 -14.14
C LEU A 230 -0.39 2.58 -15.66
N GLU A 231 0.83 2.61 -16.19
CA GLU A 231 1.09 2.39 -17.61
C GLU A 231 2.06 1.22 -17.78
N THR A 232 1.91 0.48 -18.87
CA THR A 232 2.82 -0.62 -19.25
C THR A 232 3.63 -0.25 -20.49
N GLU A 233 4.71 -0.98 -20.75
CA GLU A 233 5.53 -0.80 -21.96
C GLU A 233 4.72 -0.95 -23.26
N SER A 234 3.63 -1.73 -23.23
CA SER A 234 2.72 -1.92 -24.36
C SER A 234 1.86 -0.69 -24.68
N GLY A 235 1.79 0.29 -23.78
CA GLY A 235 0.87 1.43 -23.82
C GLY A 235 -0.52 1.14 -23.25
N ALA A 236 -0.80 -0.07 -22.78
CA ALA A 236 -1.99 -0.36 -21.99
C ALA A 236 -1.91 0.32 -20.61
N ARG A 237 -3.07 0.72 -20.08
CA ARG A 237 -3.17 1.47 -18.81
C ARG A 237 -4.08 0.78 -17.80
N ALA A 238 -3.85 1.01 -16.51
CA ALA A 238 -4.78 0.66 -15.44
C ALA A 238 -5.23 1.90 -14.68
N LEU A 239 -6.53 2.04 -14.42
CA LEU A 239 -7.10 3.07 -13.55
C LEU A 239 -7.69 2.39 -12.32
N LEU A 240 -7.08 2.62 -11.17
CA LEU A 240 -7.39 1.88 -9.93
C LEU A 240 -7.78 2.83 -8.82
N SER A 241 -8.72 2.42 -7.98
CA SER A 241 -9.17 3.24 -6.84
C SER A 241 -9.28 2.40 -5.57
N THR A 242 -8.92 2.99 -4.43
CA THR A 242 -9.12 2.39 -3.11
C THR A 242 -9.55 3.43 -2.08
N SER A 243 -10.40 3.04 -1.13
CA SER A 243 -10.86 3.96 -0.09
C SER A 243 -11.35 3.25 1.18
N LEU A 244 -11.00 3.81 2.34
CA LEU A 244 -11.61 3.51 3.64
C LEU A 244 -12.76 4.48 3.99
N GLU A 245 -12.98 5.50 3.17
CA GLU A 245 -13.94 6.59 3.42
C GLU A 245 -15.13 6.58 2.47
N ALA A 246 -15.06 5.80 1.38
CA ALA A 246 -16.09 5.70 0.36
C ALA A 246 -16.40 4.25 0.01
N SER A 247 -17.69 3.92 -0.03
CA SER A 247 -18.17 2.67 -0.61
C SER A 247 -18.12 2.75 -2.14
N LEU A 248 -17.17 2.03 -2.74
CA LEU A 248 -16.99 1.96 -4.18
C LEU A 248 -17.79 0.77 -4.78
N PRO A 249 -17.98 0.68 -6.10
CA PRO A 249 -18.70 -0.43 -6.75
C PRO A 249 -18.13 -1.83 -6.47
N VAL A 250 -16.83 -1.93 -6.22
CA VAL A 250 -16.08 -3.18 -6.05
C VAL A 250 -16.15 -4.06 -7.29
N GLU A 251 -15.95 -3.46 -8.47
CA GLU A 251 -15.96 -4.13 -9.77
C GLU A 251 -14.59 -4.08 -10.45
N ALA A 252 -14.40 -4.92 -11.45
CA ALA A 252 -13.24 -4.83 -12.33
C ALA A 252 -13.63 -4.98 -13.80
N LEU A 253 -12.89 -4.32 -14.69
CA LEU A 253 -13.14 -4.28 -16.13
C LEU A 253 -11.83 -4.41 -16.88
N VAL A 254 -11.80 -5.34 -17.84
CA VAL A 254 -10.72 -5.46 -18.83
C VAL A 254 -11.26 -5.03 -20.18
N VAL A 255 -10.59 -4.10 -20.84
CA VAL A 255 -10.97 -3.59 -22.17
C VAL A 255 -9.84 -3.87 -23.15
N GLY A 256 -10.17 -4.53 -24.25
CA GLY A 256 -9.29 -4.70 -25.39
C GLY A 256 -9.88 -4.09 -26.66
N SER A 257 -9.15 -4.18 -27.77
CA SER A 257 -9.54 -3.60 -29.04
C SER A 257 -10.78 -4.24 -29.69
N ALA A 258 -11.14 -5.46 -29.28
CA ALA A 258 -12.26 -6.23 -29.85
C ALA A 258 -13.44 -6.43 -28.89
N GLY A 259 -13.32 -5.97 -27.65
CA GLY A 259 -14.36 -6.17 -26.64
C GLY A 259 -13.92 -5.84 -25.22
N ARG A 260 -14.74 -6.26 -24.26
CA ARG A 260 -14.49 -6.07 -22.83
C ARG A 260 -14.99 -7.26 -22.00
N LEU A 261 -14.35 -7.46 -20.85
CA LEU A 261 -14.74 -8.41 -19.82
C LEU A 261 -15.00 -7.65 -18.52
N LEU A 262 -16.25 -7.64 -18.07
CA LEU A 262 -16.64 -7.10 -16.76
C LEU A 262 -16.62 -8.24 -15.72
N VAL A 263 -15.97 -8.01 -14.60
CA VAL A 263 -16.01 -8.84 -13.39
C VAL A 263 -16.95 -8.17 -12.39
N HIS A 264 -18.01 -8.89 -12.03
CA HIS A 264 -19.10 -8.36 -11.22
C HIS A 264 -18.68 -8.16 -9.76
N SER A 265 -19.45 -7.35 -9.04
CA SER A 265 -19.20 -7.05 -7.63
C SER A 265 -19.59 -8.22 -6.69
N PRO A 266 -18.77 -8.52 -5.67
CA PRO A 266 -17.41 -8.03 -5.48
C PRO A 266 -16.42 -8.78 -6.38
N PHE A 267 -15.54 -8.08 -7.11
CA PHE A 267 -14.61 -8.74 -8.06
C PHE A 267 -13.55 -9.63 -7.37
N PHE A 268 -13.31 -9.41 -6.08
CA PHE A 268 -12.33 -10.15 -5.28
C PHE A 268 -12.88 -11.46 -4.67
N GLY A 269 -14.17 -11.75 -4.81
CA GLY A 269 -14.77 -13.00 -4.31
C GLY A 269 -15.68 -13.64 -5.36
N PRO A 270 -16.28 -14.82 -5.09
CA PRO A 270 -17.22 -15.46 -6.01
C PRO A 270 -18.32 -14.50 -6.45
N SER A 271 -18.37 -14.20 -7.75
CA SER A 271 -19.35 -13.29 -8.34
C SER A 271 -19.78 -13.75 -9.74
N GLY A 272 -19.40 -13.03 -10.80
CA GLY A 272 -19.77 -13.32 -12.17
C GLY A 272 -18.94 -12.52 -13.17
N LEU A 273 -19.10 -12.89 -14.44
CA LEU A 273 -18.36 -12.33 -15.58
C LEU A 273 -19.32 -12.02 -16.71
N THR A 274 -19.16 -10.87 -17.35
CA THR A 274 -19.83 -10.57 -18.62
C THR A 274 -18.80 -10.23 -19.68
N LEU A 275 -18.69 -11.08 -20.69
CA LEU A 275 -17.92 -10.83 -21.91
C LEU A 275 -18.82 -10.12 -22.91
N THR A 276 -18.34 -9.04 -23.50
CA THR A 276 -18.99 -8.35 -24.62
C THR A 276 -17.98 -8.17 -25.74
N LEU A 277 -18.27 -8.71 -26.93
CA LEU A 277 -17.45 -8.55 -28.13
C LEU A 277 -18.18 -7.72 -29.16
N GLY A 278 -17.44 -6.94 -29.95
CA GLY A 278 -18.01 -6.06 -30.96
C GLY A 278 -17.80 -4.57 -30.66
N GLY A 279 -18.65 -3.74 -31.26
CA GLY A 279 -18.59 -2.29 -31.14
C GLY A 279 -19.89 -1.63 -31.59
N LEU A 280 -19.83 -0.32 -31.87
CA LEU A 280 -20.99 0.53 -32.22
C LEU A 280 -21.91 -0.11 -33.27
N GLY A 281 -22.97 -0.79 -32.80
CA GLY A 281 -24.07 -1.32 -33.60
C GLY A 281 -24.15 -2.85 -33.74
N ALA A 282 -23.21 -3.63 -33.21
CA ALA A 282 -23.27 -5.10 -33.24
C ALA A 282 -22.46 -5.72 -32.08
N ASP A 283 -23.02 -5.68 -30.87
CA ASP A 283 -22.43 -6.33 -29.71
C ASP A 283 -23.05 -7.71 -29.49
N GLU A 284 -22.23 -8.71 -29.21
CA GLU A 284 -22.65 -10.00 -28.67
C GLU A 284 -22.09 -10.16 -27.25
N SER A 285 -22.90 -10.68 -26.32
CA SER A 285 -22.50 -10.85 -24.93
C SER A 285 -22.82 -12.23 -24.37
N ALA A 286 -22.00 -12.65 -23.41
CA ALA A 286 -22.20 -13.85 -22.62
C ALA A 286 -21.93 -13.54 -21.15
N THR A 287 -22.75 -14.13 -20.27
CA THR A 287 -22.58 -14.00 -18.83
C THR A 287 -22.39 -15.38 -18.20
N TRP A 288 -21.48 -15.45 -17.24
CA TRP A 288 -21.23 -16.60 -16.38
C TRP A 288 -21.32 -16.12 -14.93
N THR A 289 -21.84 -16.96 -14.04
CA THR A 289 -21.96 -16.68 -12.60
C THR A 289 -21.29 -17.80 -11.83
N ASP A 290 -20.58 -17.45 -10.78
CA ASP A 290 -20.02 -18.42 -9.84
C ASP A 290 -21.10 -18.87 -8.86
N GLU A 291 -21.47 -20.13 -8.93
CA GLU A 291 -22.46 -20.76 -8.03
C GLU A 291 -21.78 -21.76 -7.08
N SER A 292 -20.44 -21.76 -6.99
CA SER A 292 -19.71 -22.80 -6.27
C SER A 292 -19.90 -22.73 -4.76
N HIS A 293 -20.09 -21.53 -4.20
CA HIS A 293 -20.18 -21.31 -2.75
C HIS A 293 -21.33 -20.38 -2.37
N PRO A 294 -22.12 -20.71 -1.33
CA PRO A 294 -23.17 -19.82 -0.83
C PRO A 294 -22.62 -18.63 -0.03
N GLU A 295 -21.47 -18.81 0.62
CA GLU A 295 -20.82 -17.80 1.45
C GLU A 295 -19.55 -17.29 0.76
N LEU A 296 -19.38 -15.97 0.69
CA LEU A 296 -18.28 -15.32 -0.03
C LEU A 296 -16.89 -15.91 0.30
N HIS A 297 -16.62 -16.13 1.59
CA HIS A 297 -15.30 -16.55 2.07
C HIS A 297 -15.08 -18.06 2.01
N ASP A 298 -16.09 -18.85 1.64
CA ASP A 298 -15.88 -20.28 1.42
C ASP A 298 -14.98 -20.51 0.18
N GLY A 299 -14.89 -19.52 -0.71
CA GLY A 299 -13.91 -19.48 -1.80
C GLY A 299 -12.43 -19.53 -1.34
N LEU A 300 -12.13 -19.26 -0.07
CA LEU A 300 -10.77 -19.45 0.50
C LEU A 300 -10.31 -20.91 0.43
N ALA A 301 -11.23 -21.88 0.28
CA ALA A 301 -10.92 -23.29 0.06
C ALA A 301 -10.11 -23.54 -1.23
N HIS A 302 -10.31 -22.71 -2.27
CA HIS A 302 -9.63 -22.88 -3.55
C HIS A 302 -8.12 -22.65 -3.44
N GLN A 303 -7.69 -21.62 -2.71
CA GLN A 303 -6.26 -21.36 -2.52
C GLN A 303 -5.58 -22.46 -1.68
N ALA A 304 -6.28 -23.04 -0.69
CA ALA A 304 -5.74 -24.14 0.10
C ALA A 304 -5.61 -25.43 -0.75
N THR A 305 -6.58 -25.69 -1.61
CA THR A 305 -6.54 -26.81 -2.56
C THR A 305 -5.40 -26.64 -3.57
N ALA A 306 -5.25 -25.43 -4.12
CA ALA A 306 -4.14 -25.11 -5.02
C ALA A 306 -2.78 -25.27 -4.32
N PHE A 307 -2.66 -24.75 -3.09
CA PHE A 307 -1.45 -24.88 -2.27
C PHE A 307 -1.05 -26.35 -2.08
N ALA A 308 -1.99 -27.21 -1.68
CA ALA A 308 -1.74 -28.64 -1.52
C ALA A 308 -1.33 -29.33 -2.84
N SER A 309 -1.95 -28.94 -3.96
CA SER A 309 -1.55 -29.43 -5.28
C SER A 309 -0.10 -29.03 -5.62
N TYR A 310 0.30 -27.80 -5.30
CA TYR A 310 1.64 -27.29 -5.59
C TYR A 310 2.72 -27.92 -4.70
N VAL A 311 2.40 -28.17 -3.42
CA VAL A 311 3.26 -28.97 -2.52
C VAL A 311 3.47 -30.37 -3.10
N ALA A 312 2.41 -31.05 -3.56
CA ALA A 312 2.51 -32.38 -4.15
C ALA A 312 3.39 -32.42 -5.42
N GLN A 313 3.43 -31.31 -6.16
CA GLN A 313 4.25 -31.13 -7.36
C GLN A 313 5.68 -30.70 -7.06
N GLY A 314 6.03 -30.42 -5.79
CA GLY A 314 7.35 -29.94 -5.39
C GLY A 314 7.64 -28.50 -5.85
N LEU A 315 6.61 -27.68 -6.05
CA LEU A 315 6.78 -26.28 -6.44
C LEU A 315 7.18 -25.43 -5.23
N VAL A 316 7.93 -24.37 -5.49
CA VAL A 316 8.37 -23.38 -4.47
C VAL A 316 7.58 -22.07 -4.54
N GLU A 317 6.79 -21.87 -5.59
CA GLU A 317 5.92 -20.71 -5.80
C GLU A 317 4.65 -21.10 -6.57
N SER A 318 3.65 -20.22 -6.58
CA SER A 318 2.40 -20.43 -7.33
C SER A 318 2.59 -20.11 -8.82
N PRO A 319 2.18 -20.99 -9.76
CA PRO A 319 2.26 -20.72 -11.19
C PRO A 319 1.27 -19.64 -11.67
N VAL A 320 0.25 -19.29 -10.87
CA VAL A 320 -0.76 -18.26 -11.22
C VAL A 320 -0.59 -16.97 -10.42
N HIS A 321 0.39 -16.93 -9.50
CA HIS A 321 0.79 -15.76 -8.75
C HIS A 321 2.27 -15.90 -8.33
N PRO A 322 3.20 -15.86 -9.30
CA PRO A 322 4.62 -16.09 -9.07
C PRO A 322 5.24 -14.99 -8.21
N HIS A 323 6.36 -15.30 -7.57
CA HIS A 323 7.06 -14.42 -6.63
C HIS A 323 7.45 -13.07 -7.24
N HIS A 324 7.88 -13.03 -8.51
CA HIS A 324 8.24 -11.77 -9.17
C HIS A 324 7.03 -10.83 -9.31
N GLU A 325 5.83 -11.40 -9.52
CA GLU A 325 4.59 -10.64 -9.61
C GLU A 325 4.19 -10.07 -8.23
N ILE A 326 4.30 -10.89 -7.18
CA ILE A 326 4.08 -10.46 -5.79
C ILE A 326 4.98 -9.26 -5.44
N VAL A 327 6.27 -9.36 -5.76
CA VAL A 327 7.24 -8.26 -5.52
C VAL A 327 6.88 -7.02 -6.36
N SER A 328 6.47 -7.19 -7.61
CA SER A 328 6.04 -6.08 -8.48
C SER A 328 4.77 -5.38 -7.98
N VAL A 329 3.79 -6.14 -7.46
CA VAL A 329 2.58 -5.59 -6.82
C VAL A 329 2.97 -4.76 -5.61
N MET A 330 3.85 -5.28 -4.75
CA MET A 330 4.33 -4.55 -3.59
C MET A 330 5.15 -3.31 -3.96
N ALA A 331 5.95 -3.36 -5.03
CA ALA A 331 6.69 -2.20 -5.52
C ALA A 331 5.75 -1.11 -6.05
N THR A 332 4.64 -1.50 -6.67
CA THR A 332 3.59 -0.57 -7.09
C THR A 332 2.92 0.10 -5.88
N ILE A 333 2.65 -0.67 -4.82
CA ILE A 333 2.09 -0.14 -3.56
C ILE A 333 3.09 0.80 -2.87
N ASP A 334 4.37 0.44 -2.81
CA ASP A 334 5.42 1.29 -2.22
C ASP A 334 5.51 2.65 -2.93
N GLU A 335 5.50 2.64 -4.27
CA GLU A 335 5.55 3.88 -5.05
C GLU A 335 4.28 4.72 -4.89
N ALA A 336 3.10 4.09 -4.88
CA ALA A 336 1.84 4.79 -4.65
C ALA A 336 1.80 5.44 -3.26
N ARG A 337 2.23 4.72 -2.21
CA ARG A 337 2.31 5.25 -0.84
C ARG A 337 3.28 6.42 -0.73
N ARG A 338 4.42 6.36 -1.44
CA ARG A 338 5.39 7.45 -1.51
C ARG A 338 4.75 8.71 -2.09
N GLN A 339 4.10 8.61 -3.26
CA GLN A 339 3.46 9.76 -3.92
C GLN A 339 2.33 10.36 -3.08
N VAL A 340 1.43 9.53 -2.52
CA VAL A 340 0.32 10.01 -1.67
C VAL A 340 0.84 10.69 -0.40
N ALA A 341 1.93 10.21 0.18
CA ALA A 341 2.55 10.86 1.35
C ALA A 341 3.20 12.21 0.99
N GLU A 342 3.79 12.34 -0.20
CA GLU A 342 4.44 13.57 -0.67
C GLU A 342 3.44 14.67 -1.05
N GLU A 343 2.27 14.32 -1.58
CA GLU A 343 1.21 15.29 -1.91
C GLU A 343 0.62 16.01 -0.68
N ILE A 344 0.72 15.40 0.49
CA ILE A 344 -0.01 15.82 1.71
C ILE A 344 0.93 16.14 2.88
N ALA A 345 2.24 15.90 2.75
CA ALA A 345 3.19 16.48 3.67
C ALA A 345 2.92 18.00 3.73
N PRO A 346 2.53 18.58 4.89
CA PRO A 346 2.57 20.02 5.02
C PRO A 346 3.98 20.40 4.60
N GLY A 347 4.11 21.28 3.60
CA GLY A 347 5.43 21.61 3.07
C GLY A 347 6.32 21.93 4.26
N ALA A 348 7.52 21.35 4.32
CA ALA A 348 8.38 21.52 5.47
C ALA A 348 8.49 23.02 5.78
N SER A 349 8.37 23.39 7.06
CA SER A 349 8.47 24.79 7.44
C SER A 349 9.79 25.35 6.94
N ILE A 350 9.75 26.55 6.35
CA ILE A 350 10.95 27.19 5.81
C ILE A 350 11.45 28.17 6.86
N GLN A 351 12.64 27.95 7.39
CA GLN A 351 13.36 28.97 8.14
C GLN A 351 14.25 29.76 7.19
N HIS A 352 13.81 30.97 6.84
CA HIS A 352 14.59 31.92 6.05
C HIS A 352 15.44 32.78 6.98
N THR A 353 16.76 32.80 6.73
CA THR A 353 17.72 33.55 7.54
C THR A 353 18.66 34.38 6.67
N VAL A 354 18.80 35.66 7.02
CA VAL A 354 19.79 36.56 6.43
C VAL A 354 20.66 37.17 7.51
N ALA A 355 21.95 36.88 7.49
CA ALA A 355 22.96 37.55 8.30
C ALA A 355 23.57 38.70 7.49
N PHE A 356 23.76 39.87 8.07
CA PHE A 356 24.19 41.05 7.32
C PHE A 356 24.95 42.08 8.19
N SER A 357 25.64 42.99 7.51
CA SER A 357 26.27 44.18 8.09
C SER A 357 25.77 45.44 7.40
N LEU A 358 25.59 46.51 8.16
CA LEU A 358 25.15 47.80 7.63
C LEU A 358 26.34 48.68 7.25
N VAL A 359 26.12 49.64 6.36
CA VAL A 359 27.07 50.73 6.07
C VAL A 359 27.14 51.76 7.21
N HIS A 360 26.12 51.76 8.08
CA HIS A 360 25.98 52.68 9.21
C HIS A 360 26.93 52.33 10.35
N ALA A 361 27.29 53.33 11.16
CA ALA A 361 28.12 53.10 12.33
C ALA A 361 27.32 52.35 13.41
N ALA A 362 27.96 51.41 14.10
CA ALA A 362 27.31 50.66 15.17
C ALA A 362 26.76 51.60 16.27
N GLY A 363 25.49 51.44 16.61
CA GLY A 363 24.74 52.27 17.55
C GLY A 363 24.34 53.65 17.01
N SER A 364 24.40 53.88 15.70
CA SER A 364 23.92 55.13 15.10
C SER A 364 22.38 55.14 14.96
N PRO A 365 21.76 56.33 14.93
CA PRO A 365 20.31 56.44 14.69
C PRO A 365 19.85 55.76 13.39
N GLU A 366 20.69 55.75 12.36
CA GLU A 366 20.41 55.14 11.06
C GLU A 366 20.40 53.59 11.14
N GLU A 367 21.28 52.98 11.95
CA GLU A 367 21.23 51.55 12.25
C GLU A 367 19.92 51.19 12.97
N ASP A 368 19.56 51.96 14.02
CA ASP A 368 18.33 51.74 14.77
C ASP A 368 17.08 51.88 13.88
N GLU A 369 17.07 52.90 13.01
CA GLU A 369 15.96 53.13 12.07
C GLU A 369 15.85 52.03 11.01
N PHE A 370 16.97 51.51 10.51
CA PHE A 370 16.98 50.38 9.59
C PHE A 370 16.31 49.15 10.22
N LEU A 371 16.80 48.72 11.39
CA LEU A 371 16.32 47.53 12.08
C LEU A 371 14.84 47.67 12.49
N ALA A 372 14.44 48.85 12.99
CA ALA A 372 13.06 49.12 13.37
C ALA A 372 12.11 49.09 12.16
N SER A 373 12.53 49.66 11.02
CA SER A 373 11.73 49.63 9.79
C SER A 373 11.59 48.23 9.22
N ALA A 374 12.67 47.45 9.20
CA ALA A 374 12.69 46.09 8.71
C ALA A 374 11.72 45.23 9.52
N ARG A 375 11.80 45.32 10.85
CA ARG A 375 10.88 44.61 11.73
C ARG A 375 9.42 44.98 11.48
N ARG A 376 9.12 46.27 11.32
CA ARG A 376 7.76 46.74 11.07
C ARG A 376 7.21 46.29 9.72
N ILE A 377 8.00 46.38 8.66
CA ILE A 377 7.58 46.07 7.28
C ILE A 377 7.51 44.55 7.11
N LEU A 378 8.60 43.84 7.37
CA LEU A 378 8.72 42.42 7.04
C LEU A 378 7.80 41.54 7.89
N THR A 379 7.58 41.88 9.17
CA THR A 379 6.60 41.15 10.01
C THR A 379 5.15 41.39 9.55
N GLY A 380 4.89 42.48 8.83
CA GLY A 380 3.55 42.81 8.32
C GLY A 380 3.14 42.01 7.08
N ILE A 381 4.09 41.33 6.44
CA ILE A 381 3.85 40.57 5.20
C ILE A 381 3.13 39.25 5.52
N PRO A 382 2.01 38.94 4.85
CA PRO A 382 1.30 37.67 5.07
C PRO A 382 2.19 36.45 4.88
N GLY A 383 2.10 35.48 5.79
CA GLY A 383 2.88 34.24 5.74
C GLY A 383 4.13 34.24 6.61
N VAL A 384 4.61 35.42 7.06
CA VAL A 384 5.75 35.54 7.97
C VAL A 384 5.35 35.11 9.39
N GLN A 385 6.06 34.13 9.94
CA GLN A 385 5.96 33.67 11.32
C GLN A 385 7.30 33.89 12.03
N ASP A 386 7.28 34.10 13.35
CA ASP A 386 8.49 34.16 14.20
C ASP A 386 9.64 35.05 13.69
N PHE A 387 9.32 36.22 13.15
CA PHE A 387 10.34 37.18 12.72
C PHE A 387 11.17 37.68 13.92
N THR A 388 12.48 37.44 13.87
CA THR A 388 13.44 37.87 14.89
C THR A 388 14.55 38.72 14.29
N VAL A 389 15.05 39.65 15.10
CA VAL A 389 16.24 40.46 14.83
C VAL A 389 17.25 40.14 15.91
N ASN A 390 18.36 39.51 15.52
CA ASN A 390 19.38 39.06 16.45
C ASN A 390 20.70 39.77 16.16
N ARG A 391 21.43 40.11 17.22
CA ARG A 391 22.79 40.63 17.13
C ARG A 391 23.78 39.48 17.18
N GLN A 392 24.74 39.49 16.27
CA GLN A 392 25.84 38.54 16.28
C GLN A 392 26.81 38.88 17.43
N VAL A 393 27.24 37.85 18.18
CA VAL A 393 28.17 38.01 19.34
C VAL A 393 29.53 37.32 19.18
N SER A 394 29.73 36.53 18.12
CA SER A 394 30.95 35.73 17.92
C SER A 394 32.02 36.51 17.15
N PRO A 395 33.30 36.47 17.54
CA PRO A 395 34.36 37.16 16.79
C PRO A 395 34.73 36.47 15.46
N LYS A 396 34.05 35.38 15.08
CA LYS A 396 34.40 34.52 13.93
C LYS A 396 33.67 34.89 12.63
N ASN A 397 32.71 35.81 12.67
CA ASN A 397 31.96 36.27 11.50
C ASN A 397 31.78 37.80 11.61
N GLY A 398 31.97 38.51 10.50
CA GLY A 398 31.85 39.97 10.42
C GLY A 398 30.42 40.49 10.20
N LEU A 399 29.44 39.61 10.00
CA LEU A 399 28.03 39.96 9.84
C LEU A 399 27.41 40.33 11.20
N ALA A 400 27.09 41.60 11.40
CA ALA A 400 26.70 42.15 12.70
C ALA A 400 25.29 41.77 13.17
N TRP A 401 24.37 41.54 12.22
CA TRP A 401 22.96 41.33 12.48
C TRP A 401 22.43 40.09 11.75
N GLN A 402 21.31 39.56 12.23
CA GLN A 402 20.57 38.47 11.61
C GLN A 402 19.07 38.79 11.64
N PHE A 403 18.43 38.70 10.48
CA PHE A 403 16.98 38.51 10.39
C PHE A 403 16.70 37.01 10.22
N SER A 404 15.73 36.48 10.96
CA SER A 404 15.25 35.11 10.82
C SER A 404 13.73 35.11 10.87
N MET A 405 13.09 34.35 10.00
CA MET A 405 11.64 34.17 9.97
C MET A 405 11.27 32.77 9.50
N VAL A 406 10.07 32.34 9.85
CA VAL A 406 9.53 31.02 9.55
C VAL A 406 8.32 31.15 8.62
N PHE A 407 8.22 30.24 7.65
CA PHE A 407 7.05 30.09 6.79
C PHE A 407 6.47 28.69 6.97
N ALA A 408 5.14 28.59 6.82
CA ALA A 408 4.44 27.32 6.97
C ALA A 408 4.87 26.27 5.95
N ASP A 409 5.24 26.70 4.75
CA ASP A 409 5.69 25.86 3.63
C ASP A 409 6.42 26.70 2.55
N ARG A 410 6.91 26.03 1.49
CA ARG A 410 7.55 26.68 0.33
C ARG A 410 6.64 27.67 -0.40
N ALA A 411 5.33 27.44 -0.43
CA ALA A 411 4.40 28.32 -1.13
C ALA A 411 4.23 29.66 -0.39
N ALA A 412 4.14 29.61 0.94
CA ALA A 412 4.13 30.79 1.80
C ALA A 412 5.43 31.60 1.67
N PHE A 413 6.59 30.93 1.61
CA PHE A 413 7.87 31.60 1.35
C PHE A 413 7.93 32.27 -0.03
N ALA A 414 7.54 31.57 -1.09
CA ALA A 414 7.52 32.13 -2.44
C ALA A 414 6.57 33.35 -2.55
N ALA A 415 5.44 33.31 -1.84
CA ALA A 415 4.49 34.43 -1.79
C ALA A 415 5.07 35.65 -1.05
N TYR A 416 5.87 35.43 0.00
CA TYR A 416 6.61 36.48 0.71
C TYR A 416 7.67 37.13 -0.18
N ASP A 417 8.50 36.32 -0.85
CA ASP A 417 9.60 36.82 -1.68
C ASP A 417 9.09 37.72 -2.81
N ALA A 418 7.96 37.33 -3.41
CA ALA A 418 7.28 38.10 -4.45
C ALA A 418 6.43 39.28 -3.93
N HIS A 419 6.33 39.48 -2.61
CA HIS A 419 5.42 40.48 -2.04
C HIS A 419 5.91 41.92 -2.33
N PRO A 420 5.03 42.86 -2.75
CA PRO A 420 5.45 44.22 -3.11
C PRO A 420 6.17 44.98 -1.99
N GLU A 421 5.77 44.77 -0.73
CA GLU A 421 6.44 45.41 0.41
C GLU A 421 7.84 44.84 0.68
N HIS A 422 8.05 43.54 0.42
CA HIS A 422 9.38 42.93 0.48
C HIS A 422 10.28 43.51 -0.61
N ALA A 423 9.80 43.52 -1.85
CA ALA A 423 10.51 44.08 -2.99
C ALA A 423 10.86 45.57 -2.80
N ALA A 424 9.93 46.37 -2.27
CA ALA A 424 10.16 47.78 -1.95
C ALA A 424 11.22 47.95 -0.85
N PHE A 425 11.14 47.18 0.24
CA PHE A 425 12.15 47.22 1.29
C PHE A 425 13.56 46.87 0.76
N VAL A 426 13.64 45.86 -0.11
CA VAL A 426 14.92 45.47 -0.73
C VAL A 426 15.47 46.61 -1.60
N GLN A 427 14.64 47.18 -2.48
CA GLN A 427 15.06 48.22 -3.42
C GLN A 427 15.40 49.55 -2.74
N GLU A 428 14.59 49.98 -1.77
CA GLU A 428 14.70 51.31 -1.18
C GLU A 428 15.72 51.37 -0.04
N ARG A 429 15.88 50.28 0.70
CA ARG A 429 16.72 50.24 1.92
C ARG A 429 17.82 49.21 1.87
N TRP A 430 17.51 47.95 1.56
CA TRP A 430 18.50 46.86 1.66
C TRP A 430 19.72 47.10 0.77
N LEU A 431 19.51 47.37 -0.52
CA LEU A 431 20.60 47.51 -1.50
C LEU A 431 21.54 48.69 -1.22
N SER A 432 21.06 49.73 -0.52
CA SER A 432 21.82 50.95 -0.23
C SER A 432 22.45 50.96 1.16
N GLU A 433 21.85 50.25 2.13
CA GLU A 433 22.25 50.31 3.53
C GLU A 433 22.96 49.04 4.02
N VAL A 434 22.86 47.91 3.31
CA VAL A 434 23.57 46.66 3.64
C VAL A 434 24.89 46.57 2.85
N SER A 435 26.00 46.42 3.58
CA SER A 435 27.35 46.35 3.00
C SER A 435 27.77 44.93 2.62
N GLU A 436 27.34 43.94 3.40
CA GLU A 436 27.64 42.52 3.20
C GLU A 436 26.50 41.68 3.79
N PHE A 437 26.14 40.59 3.13
CA PHE A 437 25.14 39.65 3.67
C PHE A 437 25.38 38.22 3.21
N GLN A 438 24.81 37.29 3.98
CA GLN A 438 24.69 35.87 3.66
C GLN A 438 23.26 35.43 3.96
N GLU A 439 22.65 34.78 2.97
CA GLU A 439 21.30 34.25 3.05
C GLU A 439 21.32 32.72 3.02
N ALA A 440 20.47 32.11 3.84
CA ALA A 440 20.28 30.67 3.89
C ALA A 440 18.85 30.33 4.30
N ASP A 441 18.25 29.41 3.53
CA ASP A 441 16.93 28.84 3.78
C ASP A 441 17.07 27.40 4.24
N PHE A 442 16.40 27.06 5.34
CA PHE A 442 16.44 25.73 5.93
C PHE A 442 15.05 25.12 5.98
N GLU A 443 14.97 23.82 5.70
CA GLU A 443 13.80 22.98 5.95
C GLU A 443 14.12 22.00 7.07
N GLU A 444 13.15 21.76 7.96
CA GLU A 444 13.31 20.71 8.96
C GLU A 444 13.32 19.33 8.26
N ASP A 445 14.38 18.55 8.50
CA ASP A 445 14.43 17.18 8.04
C ASP A 445 13.54 16.31 8.93
N ALA A 446 12.34 15.99 8.42
CA ALA A 446 11.34 15.17 9.11
C ALA A 446 11.86 13.79 9.55
N ARG A 447 13.00 13.31 9.02
CA ARG A 447 13.63 12.05 9.44
C ARG A 447 14.38 12.16 10.77
N ILE A 448 14.76 13.37 11.18
CA ILE A 448 15.65 13.62 12.32
C ILE A 448 14.86 14.18 13.54
N GLY A 449 13.68 14.79 13.32
CA GLY A 449 12.88 15.46 14.36
C GLY A 449 12.02 14.59 15.28
N ALA A 450 11.95 13.26 15.08
CA ALA A 450 11.10 12.36 15.89
C ALA A 450 11.72 11.90 17.23
N ALA A 451 12.71 12.63 17.76
CA ALA A 451 13.32 12.36 19.06
C ALA A 451 13.11 13.54 20.00
N GLY A 452 11.93 13.58 20.64
CA GLY A 452 11.56 14.54 21.68
C GLY A 452 10.50 13.97 22.60
#